data_AF-A0A940ECC9-F1
#
_entry.id   AF-A0A940ECC9-F1
#
_cell.length_a   1.000
_cell.length_b   1.000
_cell.length_c   1.000
_cell.angle_alpha   90.00
_cell.angle_beta   90.00
_cell.angle_gamma   90.00
#
_symmetry.space_group_name_H-M   'P 1'
#
loop_
_entity.id
_entity.type
_entity.pdbx_description
1 polymer ?
#
loop_
_entity_poly.entity_id
_entity_poly.type
_entity_poly.pdbx_seq_one_letter_code
_entity_poly.pdbx_strand_id
1 'polypeptide(L)'
;MTKTFAVLALVISIPLAGTALASEHRASTFQETCSNLGYRAPDLTAECKTRIGATVFSSVALRGIENIDGTLRHSSGRKTGTFYKTCRDISVSKGGKAGARLMAECQRIDGSWVRSSTGIRGVDNIDGNLEYRFQEN
;
A
#
# COMPACT_ATOMS: atom_id res chain seq x y z
N MET A 1 36.57 -9.08 62.47
CA MET A 1 35.73 -8.21 61.63
C MET A 1 35.96 -8.58 60.16
N THR A 2 35.01 -9.27 59.53
CA THR A 2 34.84 -9.29 58.06
C THR A 2 33.43 -9.81 57.77
N LYS A 3 32.70 -9.05 56.94
CA LYS A 3 31.26 -9.18 56.69
C LYS A 3 30.95 -10.18 55.58
N THR A 4 29.83 -10.86 55.75
CA THR A 4 29.09 -11.71 54.80
C THR A 4 28.77 -11.01 53.49
N PHE A 5 28.72 -11.77 52.38
CA PHE A 5 27.98 -11.38 51.18
C PHE A 5 27.10 -12.55 50.71
N ALA A 6 25.79 -12.39 50.87
CA ALA A 6 24.78 -13.28 50.32
C ALA A 6 24.48 -12.86 48.87
N VAL A 7 24.51 -13.82 47.95
CA VAL A 7 24.17 -13.60 46.54
C VAL A 7 22.67 -13.85 46.37
N LEU A 8 21.92 -12.79 46.03
CA LEU A 8 20.49 -12.83 45.77
C LEU A 8 20.28 -13.05 44.26
N ALA A 9 19.79 -14.22 43.86
CA ALA A 9 19.47 -14.52 42.46
C ALA A 9 18.08 -13.95 42.11
N LEU A 10 18.04 -12.98 41.19
CA LEU A 10 16.81 -12.37 40.67
C LEU A 10 16.38 -13.12 39.39
N VAL A 11 15.28 -13.86 39.46
CA VAL A 11 14.71 -14.59 38.32
C VAL A 11 13.87 -13.61 37.49
N ILE A 12 14.37 -13.17 36.34
CA ILE A 12 13.68 -12.23 35.45
C ILE A 12 12.81 -13.03 34.48
N SER A 13 11.50 -13.07 34.74
CA SER A 13 10.49 -13.62 33.83
C SER A 13 10.22 -12.61 32.69
N ILE A 14 10.75 -12.88 31.49
CA ILE A 14 10.50 -12.08 30.29
C ILE A 14 9.15 -12.52 29.69
N PRO A 15 8.14 -11.63 29.59
CA PRO A 15 6.91 -11.96 28.89
C PRO A 15 7.19 -12.09 27.38
N LEU A 16 6.84 -13.24 26.80
CA LEU A 16 6.91 -13.48 25.37
C LEU A 16 5.79 -12.67 24.69
N ALA A 17 6.09 -11.42 24.32
CA ALA A 17 5.17 -10.60 23.55
C ALA A 17 5.07 -11.19 22.13
N GLY A 18 3.96 -11.88 21.84
CA GLY A 18 3.63 -12.32 20.49
C GLY A 18 3.44 -11.11 19.58
N THR A 19 4.38 -10.87 18.68
CA THR A 19 4.24 -9.83 17.65
C THR A 19 3.24 -10.31 16.61
N ALA A 20 2.04 -9.73 16.60
CA ALA A 20 1.16 -9.83 15.45
C ALA A 20 1.89 -9.21 14.24
N LEU A 21 2.26 -10.05 13.26
CA LEU A 21 2.78 -9.57 11.99
C LEU A 21 1.60 -8.97 11.21
N ALA A 22 1.47 -7.65 11.24
CA ALA A 22 0.64 -6.97 10.27
C ALA A 22 1.22 -7.27 8.88
N SER A 23 0.42 -7.87 7.99
CA SER A 23 0.78 -8.07 6.58
C SER A 23 0.97 -6.71 5.92
N GLU A 24 2.17 -6.15 6.00
CA GLU A 24 2.51 -4.90 5.35
C GLU A 24 2.73 -5.19 3.86
N HIS A 25 1.75 -4.80 3.06
CA HIS A 25 1.86 -4.87 1.61
C HIS A 25 3.07 -4.05 1.16
N ARG A 26 4.04 -4.67 0.48
CA ARG A 26 5.28 -4.03 -0.01
C ARG A 26 4.98 -2.80 -0.85
N ALA A 27 5.90 -1.85 -0.89
CA ALA A 27 5.89 -0.77 -1.89
C ALA A 27 5.79 -1.35 -3.32
N SER A 28 5.14 -0.58 -4.21
CA SER A 28 5.07 -0.88 -5.63
C SER A 28 6.36 -0.47 -6.33
N THR A 29 6.70 -1.12 -7.44
CA THR A 29 7.88 -0.79 -8.27
C THR A 29 7.54 -0.47 -9.73
N PHE A 30 6.29 -0.68 -10.17
CA PHE A 30 5.90 -0.45 -11.57
C PHE A 30 6.27 0.95 -12.09
N GLN A 31 6.22 1.96 -11.22
CA GLN A 31 6.54 3.34 -11.58
C GLN A 31 7.98 3.55 -12.07
N GLU A 32 8.89 2.61 -11.79
CA GLU A 32 10.29 2.68 -12.20
C GLU A 32 10.43 2.43 -13.71
N THR A 33 9.57 1.57 -14.26
CA THR A 33 9.63 1.13 -15.66
C THR A 33 8.38 1.44 -16.48
N CYS A 34 7.34 2.02 -15.86
CA CYS A 34 6.14 2.50 -16.55
C CYS A 34 6.05 4.04 -16.59
N SER A 35 5.38 4.55 -17.61
CA SER A 35 5.05 5.96 -17.86
C SER A 35 3.55 6.13 -18.07
N ASN A 36 3.11 7.39 -18.23
CA ASN A 36 1.70 7.74 -18.48
C ASN A 36 0.73 7.11 -17.46
N LEU A 37 1.05 7.28 -16.16
CA LEU A 37 0.25 6.70 -15.09
C LEU A 37 -1.11 7.38 -15.03
N GLY A 38 -2.17 6.58 -15.03
CA GLY A 38 -3.55 7.04 -15.01
C GLY A 38 -4.43 6.17 -14.12
N TYR A 39 -5.64 6.65 -13.90
CA TYR A 39 -6.67 5.88 -13.20
C TYR A 39 -7.98 5.97 -13.96
N ARG A 40 -8.55 4.81 -14.28
CA ARG A 40 -9.89 4.66 -14.86
C ARG A 40 -10.57 3.56 -14.07
N ALA A 41 -11.48 3.95 -13.18
CA ALA A 41 -12.06 3.05 -12.20
C ALA A 41 -12.52 1.70 -12.79
N PRO A 42 -12.13 0.56 -12.18
CA PRO A 42 -11.32 0.42 -10.95
C PRO A 42 -9.79 0.34 -11.19
N ASP A 43 -9.35 0.59 -12.42
CA ASP A 43 -8.03 0.23 -12.90
C ASP A 43 -7.01 1.36 -12.79
N LEU A 44 -5.84 1.02 -12.27
CA LEU A 44 -4.59 1.73 -12.54
C LEU A 44 -4.19 1.40 -13.98
N THR A 45 -3.90 2.43 -14.78
CA THR A 45 -3.45 2.27 -16.17
C THR A 45 -2.05 2.84 -16.31
N ALA A 46 -1.21 2.22 -17.13
CA ALA A 46 0.12 2.75 -17.45
C ALA A 46 0.62 2.20 -18.79
N GLU A 47 1.65 2.86 -19.31
CA GLU A 47 2.48 2.34 -20.40
C GLU A 47 3.75 1.76 -19.82
N CYS A 48 3.94 0.44 -19.91
CA CYS A 48 4.99 -0.28 -19.22
C CYS A 48 6.01 -0.87 -20.19
N LYS A 49 7.29 -0.82 -19.82
CA LYS A 49 8.37 -1.43 -20.60
C LYS A 49 8.40 -2.94 -20.41
N THR A 50 8.49 -3.67 -21.50
CA THR A 50 8.82 -5.11 -21.56
C THR A 50 10.31 -5.34 -21.36
N ARG A 51 10.71 -6.61 -21.15
CA ARG A 51 12.12 -7.04 -21.01
C ARG A 51 12.97 -6.75 -22.24
N ILE A 52 12.34 -6.71 -23.42
CA ILE A 52 12.99 -6.39 -24.70
C ILE A 52 12.98 -4.88 -25.00
N GLY A 53 12.45 -4.06 -24.09
CA GLY A 53 12.45 -2.59 -24.19
C GLY A 53 11.26 -1.99 -24.94
N ALA A 54 10.36 -2.79 -25.50
CA ALA A 54 9.11 -2.29 -26.08
C ALA A 54 8.17 -1.76 -24.99
N THR A 55 7.41 -0.70 -25.29
CA THR A 55 6.41 -0.13 -24.39
C THR A 55 5.02 -0.63 -24.76
N VAL A 56 4.27 -1.13 -23.79
CA VAL A 56 2.91 -1.65 -23.97
C VAL A 56 1.94 -1.01 -22.98
N PHE A 57 0.70 -0.80 -23.37
CA PHE A 57 -0.35 -0.38 -22.45
C PHE A 57 -0.77 -1.54 -21.55
N SER A 58 -0.89 -1.29 -20.25
CA SER A 58 -1.33 -2.28 -19.28
C SER A 58 -2.22 -1.64 -18.21
N SER A 59 -3.09 -2.44 -17.61
CA SER A 59 -3.98 -2.02 -16.55
C SER A 59 -4.18 -3.08 -15.49
N VAL A 60 -4.41 -2.65 -14.25
CA VAL A 60 -4.70 -3.55 -13.12
C VAL A 60 -5.71 -2.91 -12.18
N ALA A 61 -6.74 -3.67 -11.79
CA ALA A 61 -7.73 -3.23 -10.82
C ALA A 61 -7.07 -2.99 -9.45
N LEU A 62 -7.13 -1.76 -8.93
CA LEU A 62 -6.56 -1.45 -7.62
C LEU A 62 -7.33 -2.18 -6.52
N ARG A 63 -6.59 -2.87 -5.64
CA ARG A 63 -7.11 -3.71 -4.56
C ARG A 63 -6.97 -3.04 -3.20
N GLY A 64 -7.92 -3.33 -2.33
CA GLY A 64 -7.83 -3.04 -0.90
C GLY A 64 -7.74 -1.56 -0.56
N ILE A 65 -8.24 -0.64 -1.40
CA ILE A 65 -8.32 0.79 -1.06
C ILE A 65 -9.78 1.20 -0.87
N GLU A 66 -10.07 1.78 0.28
CA GLU A 66 -11.41 2.19 0.70
C GLU A 66 -11.40 3.64 1.15
N ASN A 67 -12.56 4.30 1.02
CA ASN A 67 -12.79 5.61 1.64
C ASN A 67 -13.45 5.40 3.00
N ILE A 68 -12.76 5.77 4.07
CA ILE A 68 -13.26 5.72 5.45
C ILE A 68 -13.35 7.15 5.97
N ASP A 69 -14.55 7.70 5.94
CA ASP A 69 -14.87 9.08 6.38
C ASP A 69 -13.91 10.14 5.79
N GLY A 70 -13.81 10.15 4.46
CA GLY A 70 -12.93 11.05 3.71
C GLY A 70 -11.46 10.63 3.66
N THR A 71 -11.07 9.57 4.37
CA THR A 71 -9.68 9.09 4.43
C THR A 71 -9.49 7.82 3.58
N LEU A 72 -8.59 7.87 2.61
CA LEU A 72 -8.18 6.71 1.82
C LEU A 72 -7.35 5.75 2.68
N ARG A 73 -7.86 4.54 2.91
CA ARG A 73 -7.22 3.53 3.75
C ARG A 73 -7.06 2.22 3.02
N HIS A 74 -6.02 1.48 3.40
CA HIS A 74 -5.84 0.10 2.96
C HIS A 74 -6.69 -0.83 3.82
N SER A 75 -7.47 -1.71 3.20
CA SER A 75 -8.16 -2.82 3.85
C SER A 75 -7.37 -4.12 3.65
N SER A 76 -7.51 -5.07 4.58
CA SER A 76 -6.73 -6.32 4.63
C SER A 76 -7.13 -7.37 3.57
N GLY A 77 -7.78 -6.94 2.48
CA GLY A 77 -8.35 -7.84 1.47
C GLY A 77 -7.63 -7.80 0.13
N ARG A 78 -7.62 -8.95 -0.57
CA ARG A 78 -7.24 -9.04 -1.99
C ARG A 78 -8.37 -8.57 -2.95
N LYS A 79 -9.47 -8.02 -2.40
CA LYS A 79 -10.63 -7.55 -3.18
C LYS A 79 -10.32 -6.22 -3.86
N THR A 80 -10.98 -5.95 -4.98
CA THR A 80 -10.96 -4.63 -5.63
C THR A 80 -11.38 -3.55 -4.63
N GLY A 81 -10.63 -2.46 -4.59
CA GLY A 81 -10.94 -1.31 -3.76
C GLY A 81 -12.26 -0.67 -4.17
N THR A 82 -12.90 0.04 -3.25
CA THR A 82 -14.23 0.64 -3.47
C THR A 82 -14.23 2.16 -3.33
N PHE A 83 -13.08 2.76 -3.02
CA PHE A 83 -12.94 4.21 -2.80
C PHE A 83 -13.50 5.05 -3.97
N TYR A 84 -13.33 4.59 -5.22
CA TYR A 84 -13.77 5.31 -6.42
C TYR A 84 -15.29 5.52 -6.49
N LYS A 85 -16.08 4.82 -5.66
CA LYS A 85 -17.53 5.01 -5.57
C LYS A 85 -17.91 6.29 -4.82
N THR A 86 -17.03 6.80 -3.96
CA THR A 86 -17.29 7.97 -3.08
C THR A 86 -16.13 8.97 -3.08
N CYS A 87 -15.21 8.86 -4.05
CA CYS A 87 -14.15 9.82 -4.27
C CYS A 87 -14.17 10.30 -5.74
N ARG A 88 -13.74 11.53 -5.96
CA ARG A 88 -13.62 12.20 -7.26
C ARG A 88 -12.24 12.81 -7.46
N ASP A 89 -11.98 13.33 -8.66
CA ASP A 89 -10.71 13.96 -9.04
C ASP A 89 -9.50 13.06 -8.75
N ILE A 90 -9.66 11.79 -9.09
CA ILE A 90 -8.68 10.74 -8.78
C ILE A 90 -7.48 10.90 -9.70
N SER A 91 -6.28 10.94 -9.12
CA SER A 91 -5.03 11.03 -9.84
C SER A 91 -3.97 10.09 -9.25
N VAL A 92 -3.05 9.65 -10.10
CA VAL A 92 -1.93 8.78 -9.73
C VAL A 92 -0.63 9.50 -10.06
N SER A 93 0.32 9.46 -9.15
CA SER A 93 1.64 10.04 -9.34
C SER A 93 2.73 9.15 -8.79
N LYS A 94 3.95 9.33 -9.30
CA LYS A 94 5.15 8.63 -8.82
C LYS A 94 5.59 9.25 -7.48
N GLY A 95 6.18 8.43 -6.62
CA GLY A 95 6.82 8.83 -5.36
C GLY A 95 6.10 8.37 -4.09
N GLY A 96 6.57 8.90 -2.96
CA GLY A 96 6.12 8.49 -1.63
C GLY A 96 6.71 7.14 -1.17
N LYS A 97 6.44 6.76 0.07
CA LYS A 97 6.99 5.53 0.69
C LYS A 97 6.60 4.23 -0.04
N ALA A 98 5.49 4.25 -0.77
CA ALA A 98 4.99 3.10 -1.52
C ALA A 98 5.39 3.11 -3.01
N GLY A 99 6.23 4.05 -3.44
CA GLY A 99 6.68 4.17 -4.84
C GLY A 99 5.69 4.90 -5.75
N ALA A 100 4.39 4.75 -5.54
CA ALA A 100 3.35 5.54 -6.20
C ALA A 100 2.26 5.99 -5.21
N ARG A 101 1.61 7.12 -5.50
CA ARG A 101 0.52 7.67 -4.69
C ARG A 101 -0.76 7.78 -5.52
N LEU A 102 -1.86 7.41 -4.87
CA LEU A 102 -3.22 7.70 -5.29
C LEU A 102 -3.69 8.92 -4.49
N MET A 103 -4.23 9.92 -5.18
CA MET A 103 -4.80 11.13 -4.57
C MET A 103 -6.23 11.30 -5.08
N ALA A 104 -7.13 11.72 -4.21
CA ALA A 104 -8.52 11.99 -4.57
C ALA A 104 -9.16 12.97 -3.60
N GLU A 105 -10.30 13.53 -3.98
CA GLU A 105 -11.22 14.18 -3.05
C GLU A 105 -12.30 13.18 -2.65
N CYS A 106 -12.39 12.85 -1.36
CA CYS A 106 -13.24 11.78 -0.85
C CYS A 106 -14.33 12.34 0.05
N GLN A 107 -15.52 11.77 -0.06
CA GLN A 107 -16.68 12.17 0.72
C GLN A 107 -16.59 11.64 2.16
N ARG A 108 -16.89 12.49 3.13
CA ARG A 108 -17.10 12.15 4.54
C ARG A 108 -18.51 11.63 4.79
N ILE A 109 -18.74 11.06 5.98
CA ILE A 109 -20.06 10.60 6.42
C ILE A 109 -21.06 11.77 6.50
N ASP A 110 -20.58 12.96 6.85
CA ASP A 110 -21.39 14.20 6.88
C ASP A 110 -21.69 14.79 5.49
N GLY A 111 -21.21 14.16 4.42
CA GLY A 111 -21.38 14.58 3.04
C GLY A 111 -20.37 15.62 2.53
N SER A 112 -19.53 16.18 3.42
CA SER A 112 -18.45 17.09 3.04
C SER A 112 -17.34 16.37 2.26
N TRP A 113 -16.56 17.13 1.49
CA TRP A 113 -15.47 16.59 0.66
C TRP A 113 -14.11 16.99 1.24
N VAL A 114 -13.15 16.07 1.22
CA VAL A 114 -11.78 16.32 1.69
C VAL A 114 -10.75 15.66 0.80
N ARG A 115 -9.62 16.34 0.58
CA ARG A 115 -8.48 15.74 -0.11
C ARG A 115 -7.83 14.67 0.76
N SER A 116 -7.62 13.50 0.17
CA SER A 116 -6.90 12.40 0.79
C SER A 116 -5.90 11.79 -0.19
N SER A 117 -4.86 11.14 0.35
CA SER A 117 -3.92 10.38 -0.44
C SER A 117 -3.49 9.10 0.27
N THR A 118 -3.17 8.07 -0.51
CA THR A 118 -2.58 6.83 -0.01
C THR A 118 -1.55 6.29 -0.99
N GLY A 119 -0.66 5.44 -0.51
CA GLY A 119 0.29 4.75 -1.38
C GLY A 119 -0.37 3.61 -2.15
N ILE A 120 0.01 3.40 -3.40
CA ILE A 120 -0.35 2.18 -4.15
C ILE A 120 0.69 1.12 -3.78
N ARG A 121 0.25 -0.06 -3.34
CA ARG A 121 1.14 -1.10 -2.79
C ARG A 121 1.07 -2.38 -3.60
N GLY A 122 2.21 -3.06 -3.68
CA GLY A 122 2.39 -4.39 -4.25
C GLY A 122 2.11 -4.52 -5.74
N VAL A 123 2.10 -3.42 -6.49
CA VAL A 123 1.99 -3.48 -7.96
C VAL A 123 3.36 -3.40 -8.59
N ASP A 124 3.67 -4.35 -9.46
CA ASP A 124 4.91 -4.41 -10.21
C ASP A 124 4.63 -4.46 -11.71
N ASN A 125 5.62 -4.10 -12.51
CA ASN A 125 5.62 -4.34 -13.95
C ASN A 125 6.38 -5.64 -14.25
N ILE A 126 5.69 -6.64 -14.78
CA ILE A 126 6.24 -7.94 -15.17
C ILE A 126 6.18 -8.04 -16.69
N ASP A 127 7.30 -7.74 -17.35
CA ASP A 127 7.43 -7.82 -18.81
C ASP A 127 6.33 -7.05 -19.57
N GLY A 128 6.01 -5.84 -19.11
CA GLY A 128 4.96 -4.99 -19.68
C GLY A 128 3.59 -5.19 -19.05
N ASN A 129 3.40 -6.17 -18.16
CA ASN A 129 2.13 -6.43 -17.49
C ASN A 129 2.10 -5.92 -16.04
N LEU A 130 1.12 -5.09 -15.69
CA LEU A 130 0.90 -4.66 -14.32
C LEU A 130 0.29 -5.80 -13.49
N GLU A 131 0.99 -6.22 -12.45
CA GLU A 131 0.58 -7.36 -11.62
C GLU A 131 0.76 -7.09 -10.13
N TYR A 132 -0.10 -7.69 -9.31
CA TYR A 132 0.12 -7.72 -7.87
C TYR A 132 1.16 -8.76 -7.49
N ARG A 133 2.22 -8.35 -6.79
CA ARG A 133 3.22 -9.22 -6.18
C ARG A 133 3.18 -9.02 -4.66
N PHE A 134 2.38 -9.85 -4.01
CA PHE A 134 2.38 -9.96 -2.55
C PHE A 134 3.62 -10.74 -2.11
N GLN A 135 4.33 -10.27 -1.10
CA GLN A 135 5.29 -11.11 -0.38
C GLN A 135 4.43 -12.08 0.45
N GLU A 136 4.31 -13.33 -0.01
CA GLU A 136 3.80 -14.42 0.82
C GLU A 136 4.92 -14.78 1.80
N ASN A 137 4.61 -14.65 3.09
CA ASN A 137 5.50 -15.05 4.19
C ASN A 137 5.13 -16.48 4.60
#